data_AF-A0A349R3Y9-F1
#
_entry.id   AF-A0A349R3Y9-F1
#
_cell.length_a   1.000
_cell.length_b   1.000
_cell.length_c   1.000
_cell.angle_alpha   90.00
_cell.angle_beta   90.00
_cell.angle_gamma   90.00
#
_symmetry.space_group_name_H-M   'P 1'
#
loop_
_entity.id
_entity.type
_entity.pdbx_description
1 polymer ?
#
loop_
_entity_poly.entity_id
_entity_poly.type
_entity_poly.pdbx_seq_one_letter_code
_entity_poly.pdbx_strand_id
1 'polypeptide(L)'
;MYNADEQFEKLGLTLPPAPAPKGVYKPYVIDGKYLYLSGHGPVQDDATLIIGRIGSDISPEEGKLAARQVGLTMLSTIKTNLGSLNKIKRVIKV
;
A
#
# COMPACT_ATOMS: atom_id res chain seq x y z
N MET A 1 -15.34 -19.56 0.65
CA MET A 1 -13.88 -19.31 0.59
C MET A 1 -13.70 -17.81 0.48
N TYR A 2 -12.89 -17.16 1.33
CA TYR A 2 -12.72 -15.71 1.28
C TYR A 2 -11.68 -15.36 0.19
N ASN A 3 -12.05 -14.49 -0.76
CA ASN A 3 -11.17 -14.02 -1.83
C ASN A 3 -10.87 -12.53 -1.61
N ALA A 4 -9.65 -12.21 -1.18
CA ALA A 4 -9.20 -10.85 -0.89
C ALA A 4 -9.15 -9.96 -2.14
N ASP A 5 -8.82 -10.52 -3.32
CA ASP A 5 -8.83 -9.75 -4.57
C ASP A 5 -10.25 -9.32 -4.95
N GLU A 6 -11.24 -10.24 -4.90
CA GLU A 6 -12.64 -9.90 -5.16
C GLU A 6 -13.21 -8.90 -4.14
N GLN A 7 -12.81 -9.01 -2.87
CA GLN A 7 -13.25 -8.07 -1.84
C GLN A 7 -12.65 -6.68 -2.07
N PHE A 8 -11.40 -6.60 -2.54
CA PHE A 8 -10.80 -5.33 -2.94
C PHE A 8 -11.55 -4.69 -4.12
N GLU A 9 -11.89 -5.47 -5.15
CA GLU A 9 -12.64 -4.99 -6.32
C GLU A 9 -13.99 -4.37 -5.93
N LYS A 10 -14.70 -4.96 -4.96
CA LYS A 10 -15.98 -4.44 -4.44
C LYS A 10 -15.87 -3.07 -3.77
N LEU A 11 -14.68 -2.66 -3.34
CA LEU A 11 -14.47 -1.34 -2.74
C LEU A 11 -14.48 -0.22 -3.80
N GLY A 12 -14.43 -0.56 -5.09
CA GLY A 12 -14.37 0.43 -6.18
C GLY A 12 -13.10 1.27 -6.15
N LEU A 13 -12.01 0.72 -5.59
CA LEU A 13 -10.72 1.40 -5.47
C LEU A 13 -9.75 0.96 -6.54
N THR A 14 -8.87 1.88 -6.92
CA THR A 14 -7.73 1.61 -7.79
C THR A 14 -6.47 1.37 -6.96
N LEU A 15 -5.57 0.54 -7.47
CA LEU A 15 -4.22 0.41 -6.94
C LEU A 15 -3.32 1.35 -7.75
N PRO A 16 -2.55 2.25 -7.09
CA PRO A 16 -1.59 3.08 -7.79
C PRO A 16 -0.45 2.22 -8.34
N PRO A 17 0.42 2.76 -9.20
CA PRO A 17 1.63 2.07 -9.61
C PRO A 17 2.48 1.65 -8.40
N ALA A 18 3.00 0.42 -8.41
CA ALA A 18 3.91 -0.03 -7.36
C ALA A 18 5.20 0.82 -7.39
N PRO A 19 5.61 1.44 -6.27
CA PRO A 19 6.72 2.36 -6.27
C PRO A 19 8.05 1.63 -6.48
N ALA A 20 8.93 2.22 -7.29
CA ALA A 20 10.31 1.79 -7.39
C ALA A 20 11.06 2.16 -6.08
N PRO A 21 12.02 1.32 -5.63
CA PRO A 21 12.89 1.69 -4.50
C PRO A 21 13.65 2.99 -4.77
N LYS A 22 13.67 3.90 -3.80
CA LYS A 22 14.39 5.18 -3.89
C LYS A 22 15.85 5.11 -3.43
N GLY A 23 16.36 3.90 -3.22
CA GLY A 23 17.71 3.65 -2.71
C GLY A 23 18.05 2.16 -2.79
N VAL A 24 19.17 1.78 -2.17
CA VAL A 24 19.66 0.38 -2.19
C VAL A 24 18.95 -0.44 -1.10
N TYR A 25 17.68 -0.76 -1.33
CA TYR A 25 16.88 -1.64 -0.47
C TYR A 25 15.84 -2.39 -1.29
N LYS A 26 15.26 -3.45 -0.71
CA LYS A 26 14.17 -4.21 -1.34
C LYS A 26 12.81 -3.65 -0.93
N PRO A 27 11.83 -3.54 -1.83
CA PRO A 27 10.49 -3.02 -1.50
C PRO A 27 9.72 -3.95 -0.55
N TYR A 28 10.09 -5.23 -0.54
CA TYR A 28 9.63 -6.23 0.41
C TYR A 28 10.69 -7.31 0.61
N VAL A 29 10.59 -8.06 1.72
CA VAL A 29 11.38 -9.27 1.99
C VAL A 29 10.44 -10.35 2.52
N ILE A 30 10.68 -11.60 2.11
CA ILE A 30 10.00 -12.77 2.67
C ILE A 30 10.99 -13.49 3.59
N ASP A 31 10.62 -13.63 4.86
CA ASP A 31 11.36 -14.42 5.85
C ASP A 31 10.45 -15.53 6.39
N GLY A 32 10.71 -16.76 5.93
CA GLY A 32 9.84 -17.90 6.17
C GLY A 32 8.40 -17.66 5.70
N LYS A 33 7.48 -17.47 6.65
CA LYS A 33 6.04 -17.21 6.40
C LYS A 33 5.65 -15.73 6.50
N TYR A 34 6.60 -14.85 6.81
CA TYR A 34 6.33 -13.43 7.01
C TYR A 34 6.73 -12.64 5.78
N LEU A 35 5.81 -11.79 5.31
CA LEU A 35 6.07 -10.77 4.30
C LEU A 35 6.27 -9.43 5.01
N TYR A 36 7.48 -8.90 4.93
CA TYR A 36 7.82 -7.57 5.42
C TYR A 36 7.83 -6.59 4.27
N LEU A 37 7.10 -5.49 4.41
CA LEU A 37 7.14 -4.38 3.47
C LEU A 37 8.09 -3.29 3.99
N SER A 38 8.86 -2.70 3.08
CA SER A 38 9.59 -1.46 3.37
C SER A 38 8.60 -0.28 3.51
N GLY A 39 9.09 0.92 3.84
CA GLY A 39 8.22 2.09 3.95
C GLY A 39 7.57 2.49 2.63
N HIS A 40 6.26 2.77 2.67
CA HIS A 40 5.46 3.25 1.54
C HIS A 40 4.94 4.67 1.80
N GLY A 41 4.95 5.50 0.76
CA GLY A 41 4.32 6.81 0.77
C GLY A 41 2.90 6.80 0.19
N PRO A 42 2.15 7.91 0.29
CA PRO A 42 0.82 8.06 -0.28
C PRO A 42 0.91 8.35 -1.79
N VAL A 43 1.31 7.34 -2.58
CA VAL A 43 1.52 7.46 -4.04
C VAL A 43 0.17 7.49 -4.75
N GLN A 44 -0.08 8.53 -5.55
CA GLN A 44 -1.28 8.68 -6.37
C GLN A 44 -1.14 7.97 -7.72
N ASP A 45 -2.23 7.87 -8.48
CA ASP A 45 -2.27 7.16 -9.77
C ASP A 45 -1.34 7.79 -10.83
N ASP A 46 -1.09 9.09 -10.72
CA ASP A 46 -0.11 9.85 -11.54
C ASP A 46 1.34 9.77 -11.01
N ALA A 47 1.59 8.87 -10.05
CA ALA A 47 2.85 8.68 -9.35
C ALA A 47 3.33 9.87 -8.48
N THR A 48 2.52 10.90 -8.29
CA THR A 48 2.80 11.98 -7.33
C THR A 48 2.53 11.52 -5.90
N LEU A 49 2.92 12.34 -4.91
CA LEU A 49 2.66 12.08 -3.50
C LEU A 49 1.66 13.08 -2.95
N ILE A 50 0.80 12.63 -2.04
CA ILE A 50 0.11 13.54 -1.12
C ILE A 50 1.17 14.05 -0.12
N ILE A 51 1.39 15.37 -0.07
CA ILE A 51 2.45 15.99 0.73
C ILE A 51 1.84 17.06 1.63
N GLY A 52 2.26 17.06 2.91
CA GLY A 52 1.91 18.10 3.87
C GLY A 52 1.99 17.62 5.32
N ARG A 53 2.20 18.55 6.25
CA ARG A 53 2.13 18.31 7.68
C ARG A 53 0.68 18.44 8.16
N ILE A 54 0.17 17.38 8.80
CA ILE A 54 -1.18 17.38 9.40
C ILE A 54 -1.26 18.48 10.48
N GLY A 55 -2.33 19.28 10.43
CA GLY A 55 -2.57 20.42 11.33
C GLY A 55 -1.87 21.72 10.91
N SER A 56 -1.14 21.71 9.79
CA SER A 56 -0.53 22.90 9.18
C SER A 56 -0.94 22.99 7.71
N ASP A 57 -0.49 22.04 6.91
CA ASP A 57 -0.62 22.07 5.46
C ASP A 57 -1.85 21.26 4.99
N ILE A 58 -2.21 20.23 5.76
CA ILE A 58 -3.39 19.40 5.53
C ILE A 58 -4.16 19.15 6.83
N SER A 59 -5.46 18.95 6.70
CA SER A 59 -6.37 18.58 7.80
C SER A 59 -6.17 17.13 8.27
N PRO A 60 -6.66 16.77 9.46
CA PRO A 60 -6.68 15.38 9.91
C PRO A 60 -7.44 14.42 8.98
N GLU A 61 -8.52 14.88 8.35
CA GLU A 61 -9.29 14.07 7.39
C GLU A 61 -8.50 13.82 6.10
N GLU A 62 -7.80 14.83 5.59
CA GLU A 62 -6.86 14.65 4.48
C GLU A 62 -5.70 13.72 4.87
N GLY A 63 -5.22 13.80 6.11
CA GLY A 63 -4.24 12.87 6.66
C GLY A 63 -4.74 11.42 6.67
N LYS A 64 -6.02 11.20 6.95
CA LYS A 64 -6.66 9.87 6.88
C LYS A 64 -6.76 9.36 5.44
N LEU A 65 -7.05 10.24 4.49
CA LEU A 65 -7.00 9.91 3.05
C LEU A 65 -5.58 9.56 2.61
N ALA A 66 -4.57 10.31 3.05
CA ALA A 66 -3.16 9.98 2.79
C ALA A 66 -2.77 8.61 3.38
N ALA A 67 -3.20 8.29 4.60
CA ALA A 67 -2.96 6.98 5.20
C ALA A 67 -3.64 5.84 4.42
N ARG A 68 -4.87 6.05 3.91
CA ARG A 68 -5.52 5.10 3.00
C ARG A 68 -4.69 4.90 1.73
N GLN A 69 -4.17 5.97 1.15
CA GLN A 69 -3.34 5.91 -0.05
C GLN A 69 -2.04 5.13 0.18
N VAL A 70 -1.41 5.29 1.36
CA VAL A 70 -0.27 4.44 1.77
C VAL A 70 -0.67 2.97 1.76
N GLY A 71 -1.82 2.63 2.35
CA GLY A 71 -2.36 1.26 2.33
C GLY A 71 -2.57 0.71 0.91
N LEU A 72 -3.13 1.51 0.00
CA LEU A 72 -3.27 1.13 -1.41
C LEU A 72 -1.92 0.90 -2.10
N THR A 73 -0.92 1.73 -1.80
CA THR A 73 0.44 1.58 -2.32
C THR A 73 1.12 0.29 -1.82
N MET A 74 0.88 -0.07 -0.54
CA MET A 74 1.32 -1.35 0.03
C MET A 74 0.66 -2.54 -0.68
N LEU A 75 -0.66 -2.50 -0.87
CA LEU A 75 -1.41 -3.54 -1.60
C LEU A 75 -0.94 -3.67 -3.06
N SER A 76 -0.63 -2.55 -3.72
CA SER A 76 -0.05 -2.54 -5.07
C SER A 76 1.29 -3.29 -5.09
N THR A 77 2.18 -3.01 -4.13
CA THR A 77 3.46 -3.73 -4.01
C THR A 77 3.25 -5.23 -3.83
N ILE A 78 2.30 -5.65 -2.98
CA ILE A 78 1.96 -7.06 -2.78
C ILE A 78 1.45 -7.68 -4.08
N LYS A 79 0.46 -7.07 -4.74
CA LYS A 79 -0.18 -7.63 -5.93
C LYS A 79 0.78 -7.67 -7.12
N THR A 80 1.59 -6.64 -7.33
CA THR A 80 2.60 -6.62 -8.41
C THR A 80 3.67 -7.69 -8.23
N ASN A 81 4.13 -7.94 -7.00
CA ASN A 81 5.25 -8.85 -6.77
C ASN A 81 4.84 -10.29 -6.48
N LEU A 82 3.67 -10.50 -5.87
CA LEU A 82 3.16 -11.83 -5.51
C LEU A 82 1.99 -12.28 -6.39
N GLY A 83 1.42 -11.40 -7.21
CA GLY A 83 0.35 -11.68 -8.18
C GLY A 83 -1.07 -11.62 -7.60
N SER A 84 -1.27 -11.83 -6.29
CA SER A 84 -2.61 -11.89 -5.69
C SER A 84 -2.58 -11.60 -4.19
N LEU A 85 -3.61 -10.90 -3.70
CA LEU A 85 -3.83 -10.65 -2.27
C LEU A 85 -4.22 -11.92 -1.52
N ASN A 86 -4.75 -12.94 -2.21
CA ASN A 86 -5.10 -14.24 -1.62
C ASN A 86 -3.90 -15.01 -1.05
N LYS A 87 -2.66 -14.61 -1.40
CA LYS A 87 -1.45 -15.18 -0.80
C LYS A 87 -1.22 -14.70 0.64
N ILE A 88 -1.92 -13.65 1.08
CA ILE A 88 -1.79 -13.08 2.41
C ILE A 88 -2.83 -13.68 3.36
N LYS A 89 -2.36 -14.47 4.33
CA LYS A 89 -3.25 -15.10 5.32
C LYS A 89 -3.79 -14.10 6.35
N ARG A 90 -2.97 -13.15 6.79
CA ARG A 90 -3.31 -12.18 7.85
C ARG A 90 -2.36 -10.99 7.83
N VAL A 91 -2.90 -9.79 8.05
CA VAL A 91 -2.09 -8.62 8.41
C VAL A 91 -1.73 -8.71 9.90
N ILE A 92 -0.45 -8.88 10.21
CA ILE A 92 0.03 -9.04 11.59
C ILE A 92 0.24 -7.68 12.28
N LYS A 93 0.69 -6.68 11.52
CA LYS A 93 1.04 -5.35 12.02
C LYS A 93 0.83 -4.30 10.92
N VAL A 94 0.38 -3.11 11.35
CA VAL A 94 0.38 -1.85 10.60
C VAL A 94 1.18 -0.83 11.41
#